data_AF-D8FEP7-F1
#
_entry.id   AF-D8FEP7-F1
#
_cell.length_a   1.000
_cell.length_b   1.000
_cell.length_c   1.000
_cell.angle_alpha   90.00
_cell.angle_beta   90.00
_cell.angle_gamma   90.00
#
_symmetry.space_group_name_H-M   'P 1'
#
loop_
_entity.id
_entity.type
_entity.pdbx_description
1 polymer ?
#
loop_
_entity_poly.entity_id
_entity_poly.type
_entity_poly.pdbx_seq_one_letter_code
_entity_poly.pdbx_strand_id
1 'polypeptide(L)' 'RKKSTLLTSNRLVEDWGKLLRDNTASSAILDRLLHHGHLLKFEGKSYRLKEAASRISQSKQKKQDEKGKNMDLSKEDL' A
#
# COMPACT_ATOMS: atom_id res chain seq x y z
N ARG A 1 -14.79 18.21 -25.47
CA ARG A 1 -13.48 18.34 -24.78
C ARG A 1 -13.05 16.95 -24.32
N LYS A 2 -11.86 16.45 -24.68
CA LYS A 2 -11.31 15.21 -24.09
C LYS A 2 -10.85 15.53 -22.66
N LYS A 3 -11.30 14.76 -21.67
CA LYS A 3 -10.82 14.85 -20.28
C LYS A 3 -9.95 13.63 -20.00
N SER A 4 -8.78 13.84 -19.42
CA SER A 4 -7.92 12.74 -18.98
C SER A 4 -8.56 12.05 -17.78
N THR A 5 -8.61 10.73 -17.80
CA THR A 5 -9.14 9.91 -16.71
C THR A 5 -8.05 8.95 -16.25
N LEU A 6 -7.73 8.98 -14.96
CA LEU A 6 -6.85 8.00 -14.32
C LEU A 6 -7.69 7.10 -13.43
N LEU A 7 -7.46 5.79 -13.54
CA LEU A 7 -8.13 4.79 -12.73
C LEU A 7 -7.09 3.90 -12.06
N THR A 8 -7.32 3.57 -10.80
CA THR A 8 -6.49 2.62 -10.05
C THR A 8 -7.37 1.46 -9.60
N SER A 9 -6.84 0.24 -9.68
CA SER A 9 -7.52 -0.96 -9.20
C SER A 9 -6.52 -1.84 -8.47
N ASN A 10 -6.98 -2.47 -7.40
CA ASN A 10 -6.23 -3.49 -6.67
C ASN A 10 -6.41 -4.90 -7.26
N ARG A 11 -7.13 -5.02 -8.38
CA ARG A 11 -7.34 -6.26 -9.12
C ARG A 11 -6.91 -6.10 -10.57
N LEU A 12 -6.41 -7.19 -11.15
CA LEU A 12 -6.09 -7.23 -12.57
C LEU A 12 -7.37 -7.06 -13.39
N VAL A 13 -7.25 -6.44 -14.57
CA VAL A 13 -8.40 -6.21 -15.48
C VAL A 13 -9.10 -7.50 -15.90
N GLU A 14 -8.36 -8.61 -15.95
CA GLU A 14 -8.88 -9.95 -16.26
C GLU A 14 -9.89 -10.44 -15.21
N ASP A 15 -9.78 -9.99 -13.96
CA ASP A 15 -10.69 -10.36 -12.88
C ASP A 15 -12.01 -9.58 -12.91
N TRP A 16 -12.12 -8.53 -13.73
CA TRP A 16 -13.27 -7.63 -13.71
C TRP A 16 -14.55 -8.31 -14.17
N GLY A 17 -14.48 -9.26 -15.10
CA GLY A 17 -15.63 -10.07 -15.50
C GLY A 17 -16.27 -10.81 -14.32
N LYS A 18 -15.45 -11.31 -13.39
CA LYS A 18 -15.94 -11.96 -12.16
C LYS A 18 -16.41 -10.95 -11.13
N LEU A 19 -15.69 -9.83 -10.98
CA LEU A 19 -16.00 -8.77 -10.02
C LEU A 19 -17.34 -8.09 -10.34
N LEU A 20 -17.58 -7.76 -11.60
CA LEU A 20 -18.80 -7.13 -12.09
C LEU A 20 -19.91 -8.15 -12.38
N ARG A 21 -19.58 -9.46 -12.32
CA ARG A 21 -20.47 -10.59 -12.66
C ARG A 21 -21.08 -10.47 -14.07
N ASP A 22 -20.42 -9.70 -14.94
CA ASP A 22 -20.81 -9.44 -16.31
C ASP A 22 -19.54 -9.23 -17.15
N ASN A 23 -19.24 -10.21 -17.99
CA ASN A 23 -18.07 -10.18 -18.86
C ASN A 23 -18.26 -9.22 -20.05
N THR A 24 -19.48 -9.07 -20.54
CA THR A 24 -19.80 -8.18 -21.67
C THR A 24 -19.67 -6.72 -21.25
N ALA A 25 -20.22 -6.36 -20.09
CA ALA A 25 -20.06 -5.03 -19.54
C ALA A 25 -18.59 -4.71 -19.21
N SER A 26 -17.86 -5.67 -18.63
CA SER A 26 -16.43 -5.51 -18.33
C SER A 26 -15.62 -5.22 -19.58
N SER A 27 -15.86 -5.98 -20.65
CA SER A 27 -15.18 -5.79 -21.94
C SER A 27 -15.51 -4.44 -22.57
N ALA A 28 -16.78 -4.00 -22.52
CA ALA A 28 -17.19 -2.70 -23.04
C ALA A 28 -16.61 -1.50 -22.26
N ILE A 29 -16.36 -1.66 -20.95
CA ILE A 29 -15.66 -0.65 -20.15
C ILE A 29 -14.18 -0.61 -20.53
N LEU A 30 -13.53 -1.78 -20.62
CA LEU A 30 -12.12 -1.87 -20.99
C LEU A 30 -11.87 -1.31 -22.40
N ASP A 31 -12.76 -1.58 -23.35
CA ASP A 31 -12.69 -1.02 -24.70
C ASP A 31 -12.62 0.51 -24.66
N ARG A 32 -13.55 1.16 -23.93
CA ARG A 32 -13.56 2.64 -23.80
C ARG A 32 -12.33 3.20 -23.09
N LEU A 33 -11.80 2.49 -22.09
CA LEU A 33 -10.64 2.93 -21.31
C LEU A 33 -9.32 2.74 -22.08
N LEU A 34 -9.19 1.64 -22.83
CA LEU A 34 -7.96 1.26 -23.53
C LEU A 34 -7.90 1.77 -24.97
N HIS A 35 -9.01 2.27 -25.54
CA HIS A 35 -9.01 2.87 -26.88
C HIS A 35 -7.97 4.01 -27.03
N HIS A 36 -7.72 4.77 -25.96
CA HIS A 36 -6.68 5.82 -25.92
C HIS A 36 -5.82 5.76 -24.64
N GLY A 37 -5.93 4.69 -23.85
CA GLY A 37 -5.29 4.56 -22.54
C GLY A 37 -4.19 3.52 -22.53
N HIS A 38 -3.30 3.63 -21.54
CA HIS A 38 -2.27 2.62 -21.28
C HIS A 38 -2.53 1.95 -19.93
N LEU A 39 -2.37 0.63 -19.88
CA LEU A 39 -2.45 -0.13 -18.64
C LEU A 39 -1.07 -0.17 -17.98
N LEU A 40 -0.98 0.32 -16.74
CA LEU A 40 0.23 0.23 -15.93
C LEU A 40 0.01 -0.80 -14.82
N LYS A 41 0.83 -1.86 -14.83
CA LYS A 41 0.85 -2.87 -13.78
C LYS A 41 1.87 -2.47 -12.72
N PHE A 42 1.43 -2.37 -11.47
CA PHE A 42 2.29 -2.06 -10.34
C PHE A 42 2.56 -3.33 -9.55
N GLU A 43 3.84 -3.69 -9.44
CA GLU A 43 4.32 -4.84 -8.67
C GLU A 43 5.27 -4.38 -7.58
N GLY A 44 5.30 -5.10 -6.46
CA GLY A 44 6.23 -4.84 -5.35
C GLY A 44 5.60 -4.86 -3.96
N LYS A 45 6.42 -4.59 -2.96
CA LYS A 45 6.01 -4.59 -1.55
C LYS A 45 5.19 -3.33 -1.23
N SER A 46 4.19 -3.49 -0.36
CA SER A 46 3.37 -2.37 0.12
C SER A 46 4.21 -1.27 0.75
N TYR A 47 4.10 -0.06 0.22
CA TYR A 47 4.76 1.12 0.78
C TYR A 47 4.35 1.37 2.24
N ARG A 48 3.08 1.15 2.56
CA ARG A 48 2.55 1.27 3.93
C ARG A 48 3.23 0.32 4.90
N LEU A 49 3.56 -0.89 4.45
CA LEU A 49 4.24 -1.89 5.28
C LEU A 49 5.69 -1.51 5.56
N LYS A 50 6.38 -0.90 4.57
CA LYS A 50 7.72 -0.34 4.75
C LYS A 50 7.72 0.75 5.83
N GLU A 51 6.77 1.68 5.78
CA GLU A 51 6.66 2.71 6.80
C GLU A 51 6.29 2.14 8.17
N ALA A 52 5.35 1.20 8.24
CA ALA A 52 4.96 0.55 9.49
C ALA A 52 6.16 -0.15 10.15
N ALA A 53 6.98 -0.87 9.37
CA ALA A 53 8.20 -1.49 9.86
C ALA A 53 9.18 -0.44 10.42
N SER A 54 9.36 0.70 9.73
CA SER A 54 10.21 1.79 10.22
C SER A 54 9.73 2.37 11.55
N ARG A 55 8.41 2.63 11.69
CA ARG A 55 7.80 3.14 12.94
C ARG A 55 7.97 2.15 14.09
N ILE A 56 7.76 0.85 13.83
CA ILE A 56 7.91 -0.20 14.84
C ILE A 56 9.37 -0.26 15.34
N SER A 57 10.34 -0.20 14.43
CA SER A 57 11.76 -0.21 14.81
C SER A 57 12.14 1.00 15.67
N GLN A 58 11.65 2.20 15.34
CA GLN A 58 11.88 3.42 16.16
C GLN A 58 11.27 3.30 17.56
N SER A 59 10.07 2.72 17.68
CA SER A 59 9.42 2.52 18.98
C SER A 59 10.14 1.49 19.87
N LYS A 60 10.82 0.50 19.28
CA LYS A 60 11.64 -0.48 20.02
C LYS A 60 12.91 0.14 20.58
N GLN A 61 13.59 0.98 19.78
CA GLN A 61 14.82 1.66 20.19
C GLN A 61 14.56 2.53 21.43
N LYS A 62 13.52 3.38 21.37
CA LYS A 62 13.17 4.28 22.47
C LYS A 62 12.86 3.54 23.78
N LYS A 63 12.18 2.39 23.71
CA LYS A 63 11.89 1.55 24.89
C LYS A 63 13.14 0.87 25.48
N GLN A 64 14.14 0.55 24.66
CA GLN A 64 15.40 -0.02 25.16
C GLN A 64 16.27 1.06 25.80
N ASP A 65 16.33 2.25 25.19
CA ASP A 65 17.08 3.39 25.72
C ASP A 65 16.50 3.86 27.07
N GLU A 66 15.16 3.93 27.20
CA GLU A 66 14.48 4.28 28.46
C GLU A 66 14.70 3.21 29.55
N LYS A 67 14.73 1.93 29.18
CA LYS A 67 14.96 0.83 30.14
C LYS A 67 16.41 0.78 30.64
N GLY A 68 17.38 1.06 29.75
CA GLY A 68 18.79 1.17 30.11
C GLY A 68 19.03 2.33 31.09
N LYS A 69 18.44 3.51 30.81
CA LYS A 69 18.58 4.69 31.66
C LYS A 69 17.97 4.50 33.05
N ASN A 70 16.83 3.81 33.15
CA ASN A 70 16.17 3.53 34.43
C ASN A 70 16.93 2.49 35.29
N MET A 71 17.60 1.52 34.66
CA MET A 71 18.50 0.58 35.35
C MET A 71 19.81 1.21 35.83
N ASP A 72 20.25 2.30 35.20
CA ASP A 72 21.46 3.03 35.60
C ASP A 72 21.16 3.94 36.81
N LEU A 73 20.05 4.68 36.75
CA LEU A 73 19.54 5.51 37.85
C LEU A 73 19.30 4.71 39.15
N SER A 74 18.78 3.48 39.03
CA SER A 74 18.54 2.62 40.21
C SER A 74 19.80 2.02 40.83
N LYS A 75 20.96 2.15 40.19
CA LYS A 75 22.26 1.73 40.76
C LYS A 75 23.01 2.85 41.47
N GLU A 76 22.65 4.11 41.21
CA GLU A 76 23.26 5.28 41.87
C GLU A 76 22.67 5.55 43.27
N ASP A 77 21.49 4.99 43.58
CA ASP A 77 20.78 5.15 44.86
C ASP A 77 21.10 4.06 45.93
N LEU A 78 22.12 3.21 45.70
CA LEU A 78 22.59 2.13 46.59
C LEU A 78 24.01 2.41 47.10
#